data_AF-A0AAV1QHU7-F1
#
_entry.id   AF-A0AAV1QHU7-F1
#
_cell.length_a   1.000
_cell.length_b   1.000
_cell.length_c   1.000
_cell.angle_alpha   90.00
_cell.angle_beta   90.00
_cell.angle_gamma   90.00
#
_symmetry.space_group_name_H-M   'P 1'
#
loop_
_entity.id
_entity.type
_entity.pdbx_description
1 polymer ?
#
loop_
_entity_poly.entity_id
_entity_poly.type
_entity_poly.pdbx_seq_one_letter_code
_entity_poly.pdbx_strand_id
1 'polypeptide(L)'
;MSKDTCWLWSHNQFVAPQNLVLDYPSNLDLSSYIGKVPKEFLPYKNLLCEFGLRKSLSDQEIVGILHSIKKSIEGRQPPLTTSSEIKVSIEILNWLWREKKTVQDDIPVPVITKGGQFTLKPRSATVFCDVSKEGLDELQYSQEEIHVMHEEIPKASADWLNIRLLSTHILDPELVGIEQCGQFEPITMRIKNILKEYDEDSDIFKELIQNAEDAGAEACKFLMDFRVLKDAPESLIDPDMALCQGPCLWAFNNEQFTAEDWKNIVRVGSASKEDKLEKIGKFGLGFNTVYHVTDVPSILSGNSLLILDPNVTHLKKHIKHKTNPGIKLDLSLQRHFRYFPGQFGPYERIFDCNFTKQGPPAPYQGTLIKLPFRTEEEAFISEISKKVYHNDNIISFQQHLTNNSQTHLLFLKNVNTLSLQKISNNASTPPRDEEMETIFTVSKTTVSKMKIPDEAGLSKQNQAETALMKHDGKSKEVIDCSTVNIVQITSQQSGVTQVQSWLLYNCFGTR
;
A
#
# COMPACT_ATOMS: atom_id res chain seq x y z
N MET A 1 56.87 -27.85 -20.40
CA MET A 1 56.80 -27.84 -21.87
C MET A 1 57.08 -26.41 -22.34
N SER A 2 57.87 -26.24 -23.40
CA SER A 2 58.42 -24.94 -23.83
C SER A 2 57.33 -23.93 -24.18
N LYS A 3 57.62 -22.64 -23.94
CA LYS A 3 56.79 -21.50 -24.36
C LYS A 3 57.01 -21.19 -25.85
N ASP A 4 57.00 -22.19 -26.72
CA ASP A 4 56.99 -21.96 -28.16
C ASP A 4 55.53 -21.74 -28.57
N THR A 5 55.19 -20.51 -28.93
CA THR A 5 53.85 -20.17 -29.38
C THR A 5 53.53 -21.00 -30.62
N CYS A 6 52.57 -21.92 -30.52
CA CYS A 6 52.11 -22.71 -31.66
C CYS A 6 51.28 -21.81 -32.59
N TRP A 7 51.58 -21.81 -33.88
CA TRP A 7 50.93 -20.95 -34.88
C TRP A 7 50.13 -21.80 -35.88
N LEU A 8 48.95 -21.31 -36.25
CA LEU A 8 48.13 -21.81 -37.34
C LEU A 8 48.00 -20.77 -38.44
N TRP A 9 48.03 -21.20 -39.70
CA TRP A 9 47.74 -20.32 -40.82
C TRP A 9 46.22 -20.14 -40.95
N SER A 10 45.73 -18.91 -40.79
CA SER A 10 44.30 -18.57 -40.92
C SER A 10 44.14 -17.21 -41.58
N HIS A 11 43.33 -17.13 -42.64
CA HIS A 11 42.98 -15.88 -43.34
C HIS A 11 44.20 -14.97 -43.64
N ASN A 12 45.22 -15.55 -44.29
CA ASN A 12 46.46 -14.87 -44.71
C ASN A 12 47.40 -14.39 -43.59
N GLN A 13 47.27 -14.93 -42.37
CA GLN A 13 48.18 -14.62 -41.26
C GLN A 13 48.39 -15.85 -40.35
N PHE A 14 49.48 -15.83 -39.59
CA PHE A 14 49.72 -16.79 -38.52
C PHE A 14 48.99 -16.34 -37.25
N VAL A 15 48.13 -17.20 -36.71
CA VAL A 15 47.33 -16.95 -35.50
C VAL A 15 47.53 -18.08 -34.50
N ALA A 16 47.68 -17.76 -33.22
CA ALA A 16 47.75 -18.77 -32.17
C ALA A 16 46.39 -19.48 -32.00
N PRO A 17 46.33 -20.81 -31.82
CA PRO A 17 45.08 -21.56 -31.63
C PRO A 17 44.15 -20.97 -30.55
N GLN A 18 44.72 -20.43 -29.47
CA GLN A 18 43.99 -19.77 -28.38
C GLN A 18 43.14 -18.55 -28.81
N ASN A 19 43.51 -17.89 -29.91
CA ASN A 19 42.80 -16.73 -30.44
C ASN A 19 41.69 -17.12 -31.43
N LEU A 20 41.55 -18.41 -31.74
CA LEU A 20 40.50 -18.95 -32.61
C LEU A 20 39.43 -19.66 -31.79
N VAL A 21 38.27 -19.85 -32.41
CA VAL A 21 37.19 -20.70 -31.89
C VAL A 21 36.83 -21.78 -32.89
N LEU A 22 36.38 -22.93 -32.40
CA LEU A 22 35.87 -24.00 -33.24
C LEU A 22 34.51 -23.58 -33.84
N ASP A 23 33.60 -23.14 -32.97
CA ASP A 23 32.27 -22.67 -33.35
C ASP A 23 31.86 -21.40 -32.60
N TYR A 24 30.92 -20.66 -33.19
CA TYR A 24 30.23 -19.58 -32.49
C TYR A 24 28.98 -20.15 -31.82
N PRO A 25 28.48 -19.50 -30.75
CA PRO A 25 27.15 -19.77 -30.24
C PRO A 25 26.09 -19.69 -31.34
N SER A 26 25.01 -20.45 -31.17
CA SER A 26 23.85 -20.38 -32.07
C SER A 26 23.37 -18.94 -32.22
N ASN A 27 23.06 -18.55 -33.46
CA ASN A 27 22.54 -17.22 -33.81
C ASN A 27 23.49 -16.05 -33.47
N LEU A 28 24.81 -16.27 -33.35
CA LEU A 28 25.81 -15.22 -33.14
C LEU A 28 26.92 -15.30 -34.19
N ASP A 29 27.18 -14.21 -34.90
CA ASP A 29 28.36 -14.09 -35.78
C ASP A 29 29.42 -13.16 -35.16
N LEU A 30 30.59 -13.72 -34.88
CA LEU A 30 31.74 -12.98 -34.36
C LEU A 30 32.88 -12.86 -35.38
N SER A 31 32.65 -13.22 -36.64
CA SER A 31 33.67 -13.29 -37.70
C SER A 31 34.47 -12.00 -37.91
N SER A 32 33.84 -10.85 -37.62
CA SER A 32 34.48 -9.55 -37.73
C SER A 32 35.48 -9.25 -36.59
N TYR A 33 35.53 -10.07 -35.54
CA TYR A 33 36.41 -9.86 -34.37
C TYR A 33 37.21 -11.11 -33.95
N ILE A 34 36.59 -12.30 -33.94
CA ILE A 34 37.23 -13.58 -33.57
C ILE A 34 37.10 -14.56 -34.74
N GLY A 35 38.24 -15.04 -35.25
CA GLY A 35 38.27 -16.01 -36.34
C GLY A 35 37.85 -17.43 -35.94
N LYS A 36 37.21 -18.15 -36.87
CA LYS A 36 37.05 -19.60 -36.77
C LYS A 36 38.29 -20.34 -37.25
N VAL A 37 38.45 -21.56 -36.76
CA VAL A 37 39.45 -22.49 -37.31
C VAL A 37 39.15 -22.78 -38.79
N PRO A 38 40.14 -22.68 -39.69
CA PRO A 38 39.95 -23.03 -41.09
C PRO A 38 39.47 -24.47 -41.26
N LYS A 39 38.62 -24.70 -42.26
CA LYS A 39 37.97 -26.01 -42.49
C LYS A 39 38.97 -27.15 -42.65
N GLU A 40 40.14 -26.85 -43.22
CA GLU A 40 41.24 -27.80 -43.44
C GLU A 40 41.80 -28.40 -42.15
N PHE A 41 41.69 -27.69 -41.02
CA PHE A 41 42.20 -28.15 -39.73
C PHE A 41 41.14 -28.79 -38.83
N LEU A 42 39.88 -28.87 -39.26
CA LEU A 42 38.79 -29.49 -38.50
C LEU A 42 39.04 -30.98 -38.12
N PRO A 43 39.69 -31.82 -38.95
CA PRO A 43 40.03 -33.19 -38.55
C PRO A 43 40.93 -33.25 -37.30
N TYR A 44 41.72 -32.19 -37.05
CA TYR A 44 42.67 -32.10 -35.93
C TYR A 44 42.11 -31.33 -34.73
N LYS A 45 40.79 -31.05 -34.68
CA LYS A 45 40.16 -30.24 -33.63
C LYS A 45 40.53 -30.64 -32.20
N ASN A 46 40.64 -31.94 -31.91
CA ASN A 46 40.97 -32.43 -30.57
C ASN A 46 42.41 -32.05 -30.18
N LEU A 47 43.36 -32.17 -31.12
CA LEU A 47 44.74 -31.74 -30.93
C LEU A 47 44.82 -30.22 -30.73
N LEU A 48 44.07 -29.46 -31.53
CA LEU A 48 44.04 -28.01 -31.39
C LEU A 48 43.44 -27.56 -30.06
N CYS A 49 42.45 -28.27 -29.52
CA CYS A 49 41.90 -28.01 -28.19
C CYS A 49 42.96 -28.20 -27.09
N GLU A 50 43.83 -29.20 -27.19
CA GLU A 50 44.96 -29.36 -26.27
C GLU A 50 45.96 -28.19 -26.37
N PHE A 51 46.07 -27.57 -27.54
CA PHE A 51 46.85 -26.34 -27.76
C PHE A 51 46.07 -25.04 -27.43
N GLY A 52 44.94 -25.14 -26.73
CA GLY A 52 44.18 -24.01 -26.24
C GLY A 52 43.09 -23.47 -27.18
N LEU A 53 42.79 -24.17 -28.29
CA LEU A 53 41.64 -23.82 -29.12
C LEU A 53 40.34 -23.93 -28.32
N ARG A 54 39.58 -22.83 -28.27
CA ARG A 54 38.29 -22.77 -27.57
C ARG A 54 37.20 -23.41 -28.42
N LYS A 55 36.40 -24.31 -27.82
CA LYS A 55 35.29 -24.98 -28.52
C LYS A 55 34.15 -24.02 -28.86
N SER A 56 33.74 -23.23 -27.87
CA SER A 56 32.78 -22.14 -27.98
C SER A 56 33.10 -21.13 -26.87
N LEU A 57 32.59 -19.91 -26.99
CA LEU A 57 32.65 -18.91 -25.94
C LEU A 57 31.45 -19.07 -25.00
N SER A 58 31.67 -18.81 -23.72
CA SER A 58 30.61 -18.66 -22.73
C SER A 58 29.93 -17.28 -22.83
N ASP A 59 28.72 -17.15 -22.29
CA ASP A 59 27.97 -15.89 -22.24
C ASP A 59 28.79 -14.75 -21.58
N GLN A 60 29.54 -15.07 -20.52
CA GLN A 60 30.42 -14.12 -19.83
C GLN A 60 31.60 -13.66 -20.70
N GLU A 61 32.22 -14.57 -21.45
CA GLU A 61 33.30 -14.21 -22.38
C GLU A 61 32.79 -13.33 -23.53
N ILE A 62 31.57 -13.56 -24.01
CA ILE A 62 30.95 -12.75 -25.07
C ILE A 62 30.67 -11.33 -24.58
N VAL A 63 30.13 -11.17 -23.37
CA VAL A 63 29.98 -9.85 -22.75
C VAL A 63 31.36 -9.20 -22.51
N GLY A 64 32.36 -10.00 -22.13
CA GLY A 64 33.75 -9.56 -21.98
C GLY A 64 34.38 -8.99 -23.26
N ILE A 65 33.90 -9.39 -24.45
CA ILE A 65 34.31 -8.78 -25.73
C ILE A 65 33.91 -7.31 -25.78
N LEU A 66 32.68 -6.95 -25.37
CA LEU A 66 32.22 -5.55 -25.35
C LEU A 66 33.12 -4.66 -24.49
N HIS A 67 33.52 -5.17 -23.30
CA HIS A 67 34.45 -4.46 -22.42
C HIS A 67 35.86 -4.36 -22.99
N SER A 68 36.33 -5.40 -23.68
CA SER A 68 37.64 -5.41 -24.34
C SER A 68 37.68 -4.41 -25.51
N ILE A 69 36.62 -4.34 -26.30
CA ILE A 69 36.43 -3.36 -27.38
C ILE A 69 36.44 -1.95 -26.79
N LYS A 70 35.60 -1.68 -25.77
CA LYS A 70 35.56 -0.38 -25.09
C LYS A 70 36.95 0.05 -24.60
N LYS A 71 37.66 -0.81 -23.88
CA LYS A 71 39.02 -0.53 -23.38
C LYS A 71 40.02 -0.29 -24.50
N SER A 72 39.92 -1.02 -25.61
CA SER A 72 40.77 -0.79 -26.77
C SER A 72 40.51 0.57 -27.42
N ILE A 73 39.26 1.03 -27.44
CA ILE A 73 38.87 2.32 -28.02
C ILE A 73 39.36 3.47 -27.14
N GLU A 74 39.21 3.36 -25.82
CA GLU A 74 39.70 4.35 -24.84
C GLU A 74 41.22 4.58 -24.94
N GLY A 75 41.97 3.57 -25.38
CA GLY A 75 43.42 3.67 -25.60
C GLY A 75 43.86 4.31 -26.93
N ARG A 76 42.93 4.65 -27.85
CA ARG A 76 43.22 5.24 -29.16
C ARG A 76 43.12 6.77 -29.13
N GLN A 77 43.80 7.42 -30.07
CA GLN A 77 43.70 8.87 -30.31
C GLN A 77 43.46 9.12 -31.81
N PRO A 78 42.22 9.45 -32.23
CA PRO A 78 41.00 9.63 -31.43
C PRO A 78 40.36 8.29 -30.97
N PRO A 79 39.55 8.28 -29.89
CA PRO A 79 38.93 7.08 -29.33
C PRO A 79 37.71 6.62 -30.14
N LEU A 80 37.97 6.15 -31.37
CA LEU A 80 36.94 5.74 -32.32
C LEU A 80 36.93 4.24 -32.57
N THR A 81 35.72 3.71 -32.77
CA THR A 81 35.50 2.32 -33.20
C THR A 81 35.82 2.12 -34.68
N THR A 82 36.29 0.93 -35.02
CA THR A 82 36.32 0.43 -36.40
C THR A 82 34.96 -0.16 -36.81
N SER A 83 34.69 -0.27 -38.12
CA SER A 83 33.45 -0.87 -38.62
C SER A 83 33.25 -2.32 -38.14
N SER A 84 34.33 -3.07 -37.96
CA SER A 84 34.28 -4.44 -37.44
C SER A 84 33.86 -4.49 -35.97
N GLU A 85 34.34 -3.57 -35.15
CA GLU A 85 34.02 -3.48 -33.72
C GLU A 85 32.56 -3.08 -33.50
N ILE A 86 32.04 -2.15 -34.30
CA ILE A 86 30.62 -1.76 -34.26
C ILE A 86 29.73 -2.95 -34.60
N LYS A 87 30.01 -3.62 -35.73
CA LYS A 87 29.23 -4.79 -36.19
C LYS A 87 29.17 -5.89 -35.14
N VAL A 88 30.31 -6.25 -34.55
CA VAL A 88 30.35 -7.28 -33.50
C VAL A 88 29.62 -6.80 -32.25
N SER A 89 29.74 -5.54 -31.86
CA SER A 89 29.04 -5.02 -30.68
C SER A 89 27.52 -5.04 -30.84
N ILE A 90 27.01 -4.63 -32.02
CA ILE A 90 25.58 -4.69 -32.36
C ILE A 90 25.09 -6.14 -32.37
N GLU A 91 25.86 -7.04 -32.99
CA GLU A 91 25.48 -8.46 -33.11
C GLU A 91 25.43 -9.15 -31.74
N ILE A 92 26.36 -8.82 -30.82
CA ILE A 92 26.33 -9.30 -29.44
C ILE A 92 25.07 -8.79 -28.72
N LEU A 93 24.75 -7.50 -28.78
CA LEU A 93 23.58 -6.94 -28.10
C LEU A 93 22.27 -7.54 -28.63
N ASN A 94 22.16 -7.71 -29.95
CA ASN A 94 21.00 -8.34 -30.56
C ASN A 94 20.90 -9.82 -30.20
N TRP A 95 22.02 -10.55 -30.14
CA TRP A 95 22.04 -11.93 -29.69
C TRP A 95 21.61 -12.08 -28.23
N LEU A 96 22.11 -11.23 -27.33
CA LEU A 96 21.69 -11.21 -25.91
C LEU A 96 20.17 -11.06 -25.78
N TRP A 97 19.58 -10.17 -26.60
CA TRP A 97 18.14 -9.96 -26.65
C TRP A 97 17.37 -11.15 -27.26
N ARG A 98 17.85 -11.73 -28.38
CA ARG A 98 17.20 -12.86 -29.07
C ARG A 98 17.18 -14.11 -28.19
N GLU A 99 18.28 -14.40 -27.51
CA GLU A 99 18.45 -15.58 -26.65
C GLU A 99 18.04 -15.32 -25.19
N LYS A 100 17.55 -14.11 -24.87
CA LYS A 100 17.10 -13.68 -23.51
C LYS A 100 18.13 -13.97 -22.41
N LYS A 101 19.39 -13.66 -22.67
CA LYS A 101 20.50 -13.92 -21.74
C LYS A 101 20.45 -12.99 -20.53
N THR A 102 20.81 -13.46 -19.35
CA THR A 102 20.87 -12.59 -18.17
C THR A 102 22.10 -11.69 -18.22
N VAL A 103 21.90 -10.37 -18.19
CA VAL A 103 22.96 -9.36 -18.10
C VAL A 103 22.89 -8.72 -16.72
N GLN A 104 23.91 -8.92 -15.88
CA GLN A 104 23.95 -8.37 -14.52
C GLN A 104 24.71 -7.04 -14.43
N ASP A 105 25.63 -6.78 -15.36
CA ASP A 105 26.54 -5.63 -15.34
C ASP A 105 26.07 -4.46 -16.24
N ASP A 106 26.64 -3.28 -15.99
CA ASP A 106 26.45 -2.09 -16.83
C ASP A 106 27.28 -2.20 -18.12
N ILE A 107 26.74 -2.96 -19.08
CA ILE A 107 27.47 -3.34 -20.29
C ILE A 107 27.75 -2.14 -21.22
N PRO A 108 28.85 -2.18 -21.98
CA PRO A 108 29.12 -1.19 -23.02
C PRO A 108 28.14 -1.31 -24.19
N VAL A 109 27.55 -0.18 -24.57
CA VAL A 109 26.59 -0.04 -25.67
C VAL A 109 27.19 0.88 -26.74
N PRO A 110 27.11 0.51 -28.03
CA PRO A 110 27.49 1.37 -29.14
C PRO A 110 26.63 2.63 -29.18
N VAL A 111 27.27 3.79 -29.16
CA VAL A 111 26.62 5.11 -29.22
C VAL A 111 27.21 5.95 -30.35
N ILE A 112 26.38 6.84 -30.88
CA ILE A 112 26.72 7.79 -31.94
C ILE A 112 27.36 9.02 -31.29
N THR A 113 28.51 9.46 -31.83
CA THR A 113 29.20 10.69 -31.41
C THR A 113 29.01 11.80 -32.44
N LYS A 114 29.34 13.05 -32.05
CA LYS A 114 29.31 14.21 -32.94
C LYS A 114 30.13 13.93 -34.21
N GLY A 115 29.51 14.07 -35.39
CA GLY A 115 30.13 13.80 -36.69
C GLY A 115 29.88 12.40 -37.28
N GLY A 116 28.93 11.61 -36.76
CA GLY A 116 28.55 10.31 -37.34
C GLY A 116 29.57 9.19 -37.08
N GLN A 117 30.43 9.38 -36.08
CA GLN A 117 31.37 8.38 -35.60
C GLN A 117 30.77 7.62 -34.41
N PHE A 118 31.42 6.54 -33.97
CA PHE A 118 30.88 5.68 -32.92
C PHE A 118 31.91 5.38 -31.83
N THR A 119 31.39 5.17 -30.62
CA THR A 119 32.14 4.74 -29.45
C THR A 119 31.26 3.83 -28.58
N LEU A 120 31.78 3.29 -27.49
CA LEU A 120 31.00 2.49 -26.55
C LEU A 120 30.90 3.21 -25.20
N LYS A 121 29.67 3.44 -24.73
CA LYS A 121 29.37 4.04 -23.42
C LYS A 121 28.61 3.04 -22.54
N PRO A 122 28.66 3.17 -21.22
CA PRO A 122 27.87 2.30 -20.34
C PRO A 122 26.37 2.42 -20.66
N ARG A 123 25.64 1.32 -20.52
CA ARG A 123 24.18 1.26 -20.72
C ARG A 123 23.45 2.31 -19.86
N SER A 124 23.88 2.52 -18.62
CA SER A 124 23.32 3.52 -17.70
C SER A 124 23.41 4.97 -18.19
N ALA A 125 24.40 5.26 -19.05
CA ALA A 125 24.66 6.58 -19.61
C ALA A 125 24.13 6.72 -21.05
N THR A 126 23.43 5.70 -21.57
CA THR A 126 22.97 5.63 -22.96
C THR A 126 21.46 5.84 -23.03
N VAL A 127 21.00 6.51 -24.08
CA VAL A 127 19.57 6.70 -24.39
C VAL A 127 19.21 6.18 -25.77
N PHE A 128 17.98 5.70 -25.93
CA PHE A 128 17.44 5.27 -27.21
C PHE A 128 16.72 6.45 -27.89
N CYS A 129 17.06 6.74 -29.16
CA CYS A 129 16.40 7.80 -29.90
C CYS A 129 15.00 7.38 -30.35
N ASP A 130 13.98 8.00 -29.75
CA ASP A 130 12.57 7.87 -30.12
C ASP A 130 11.95 9.17 -30.66
N VAL A 131 12.79 10.19 -30.88
CA VAL A 131 12.41 11.49 -31.45
C VAL A 131 12.75 11.57 -32.94
N SER A 132 12.20 12.54 -33.65
CA SER A 132 12.51 12.73 -35.08
C SER A 132 13.95 13.18 -35.31
N LYS A 133 14.46 13.02 -36.53
CA LYS A 133 15.83 13.43 -36.89
C LYS A 133 16.04 14.93 -36.68
N GLU A 134 15.01 15.74 -36.95
CA GLU A 134 15.02 17.18 -36.72
C GLU A 134 15.16 17.52 -35.23
N GLY A 135 14.45 16.80 -34.34
CA GLY A 135 14.59 16.97 -32.90
C GLY A 135 15.95 16.52 -32.35
N LEU A 136 16.64 15.61 -33.04
CA LEU A 136 17.98 15.15 -32.67
C LEU A 136 19.08 16.17 -33.05
N ASP A 137 18.89 16.89 -34.16
CA ASP A 137 19.81 17.94 -34.61
C ASP A 137 19.79 19.17 -33.68
N GLU A 138 18.63 19.50 -33.09
CA GLU A 138 18.51 20.56 -32.10
C GLU A 138 19.28 20.27 -30.79
N LEU A 139 19.40 18.99 -30.41
CA LEU A 139 20.19 18.55 -29.25
C LEU A 139 21.70 18.68 -29.46
N GLN A 140 22.19 18.86 -30.69
CA GLN A 140 23.63 19.09 -30.93
C GLN A 140 24.13 20.41 -30.33
N TYR A 141 23.19 21.35 -30.08
CA TYR A 141 23.44 22.66 -29.49
C TYR A 141 23.29 22.69 -27.96
N SER A 142 22.86 21.60 -27.31
CA SER A 142 22.82 21.52 -25.85
C SER A 142 24.22 21.38 -25.24
N GLN A 143 24.40 21.93 -24.04
CA GLN A 143 25.66 21.79 -23.29
C GLN A 143 25.85 20.38 -22.70
N GLU A 144 24.78 19.59 -22.62
CA GLU A 144 24.82 18.22 -22.09
C GLU A 144 25.29 17.20 -23.13
N GLU A 145 26.15 16.29 -22.70
CA GLU A 145 26.69 15.21 -23.53
C GLU A 145 25.72 14.02 -23.53
N ILE A 146 24.74 14.04 -24.43
CA ILE A 146 23.76 12.94 -24.58
C ILE A 146 24.35 11.83 -25.46
N HIS A 147 24.34 10.59 -24.96
CA HIS A 147 24.86 9.43 -25.69
C HIS A 147 23.73 8.60 -26.30
N VAL A 148 23.48 8.81 -27.58
CA VAL A 148 22.40 8.13 -28.32
C VAL A 148 22.88 6.77 -28.82
N MET A 149 22.10 5.73 -28.52
CA MET A 149 22.31 4.35 -28.97
C MET A 149 22.35 4.24 -30.51
N HIS A 150 23.18 3.34 -31.02
CA HIS A 150 23.31 3.10 -32.46
C HIS A 150 21.98 2.68 -33.12
N GLU A 151 21.65 3.28 -34.27
CA GLU A 151 20.34 3.15 -34.95
C GLU A 151 20.01 1.73 -35.45
N GLU A 152 21.02 0.94 -35.83
CA GLU A 152 20.83 -0.47 -36.20
C GLU A 152 20.41 -1.37 -35.04
N ILE A 153 20.47 -0.90 -33.79
CA ILE A 153 20.00 -1.68 -32.64
C ILE A 153 18.48 -1.47 -32.51
N PRO A 154 17.66 -2.52 -32.64
CA PRO A 154 16.21 -2.39 -32.60
C PRO A 154 15.71 -1.88 -31.25
N LYS A 155 14.59 -1.16 -31.26
CA LYS A 155 13.89 -0.72 -30.04
C LYS A 155 13.65 -1.87 -29.07
N ALA A 156 13.27 -3.05 -29.56
CA ALA A 156 13.04 -4.22 -28.72
C ALA A 156 14.29 -4.69 -27.95
N SER A 157 15.50 -4.51 -28.52
CA SER A 157 16.77 -4.75 -27.82
C SER A 157 17.03 -3.69 -26.76
N ALA A 158 16.76 -2.41 -27.08
CA ALA A 158 16.92 -1.29 -26.14
C ALA A 158 15.96 -1.39 -24.94
N ASP A 159 14.69 -1.69 -25.19
CA ASP A 159 13.65 -1.89 -24.17
C ASP A 159 14.03 -3.07 -23.25
N TRP A 160 14.52 -4.18 -23.83
CA TRP A 160 14.95 -5.35 -23.05
C TRP A 160 16.20 -5.08 -22.20
N LEU A 161 17.12 -4.23 -22.69
CA LEU A 161 18.25 -3.74 -21.91
C LEU A 161 17.84 -2.68 -20.88
N ASN A 162 16.58 -2.23 -20.85
CA ASN A 162 16.09 -1.15 -19.99
C ASN A 162 16.85 0.18 -20.22
N ILE A 163 17.14 0.49 -21.49
CA ILE A 163 17.74 1.77 -21.90
C ILE A 163 16.64 2.84 -21.93
N ARG A 164 16.89 4.00 -21.30
CA ARG A 164 15.93 5.12 -21.22
C ARG A 164 15.67 5.71 -22.61
N LEU A 165 14.42 6.07 -22.89
CA LEU A 165 14.07 6.80 -24.11
C LEU A 165 14.58 8.24 -24.05
N LEU A 166 15.02 8.76 -25.19
CA LEU A 166 15.52 10.12 -25.32
C LEU A 166 14.43 11.14 -24.97
N SER A 167 13.18 10.95 -25.42
CA SER A 167 12.04 11.81 -25.06
C SER A 167 11.83 11.93 -23.55
N THR A 168 12.01 10.84 -22.80
CA THR A 168 11.84 10.81 -21.34
C THR A 168 13.03 11.43 -20.62
N HIS A 169 14.23 11.32 -21.20
CA HIS A 169 15.42 11.99 -20.68
C HIS A 169 15.35 13.51 -20.91
N ILE A 170 14.84 13.92 -22.08
CA ILE A 170 14.57 15.33 -22.37
C ILE A 170 13.51 15.84 -21.42
N LEU A 171 12.32 15.22 -21.35
CA LEU A 171 11.22 15.67 -20.50
C LEU A 171 11.41 15.37 -19.00
N ASP A 172 12.65 15.18 -18.53
CA ASP A 172 12.91 15.08 -17.11
C ASP A 172 12.46 16.39 -16.41
N PRO A 173 11.54 16.34 -15.43
CA PRO A 173 10.97 17.54 -14.81
C PRO A 173 12.04 18.48 -14.23
N GLU A 174 13.18 17.95 -13.81
CA GLU A 174 14.30 18.72 -13.26
C GLU A 174 15.07 19.54 -14.32
N LEU A 175 14.93 19.22 -15.63
CA LEU A 175 15.74 19.81 -16.71
C LEU A 175 14.99 20.78 -17.64
N VAL A 176 13.66 20.67 -17.79
CA VAL A 176 12.91 21.41 -18.85
C VAL A 176 11.93 22.45 -18.32
N GLY A 177 11.97 22.75 -17.02
CA GLY A 177 11.03 23.73 -16.43
C GLY A 177 9.57 23.30 -16.56
N ILE A 178 9.31 21.99 -16.64
CA ILE A 178 7.97 21.43 -16.59
C ILE A 178 7.52 21.49 -15.12
N GLU A 179 6.69 22.49 -14.81
CA GLU A 179 6.04 22.58 -13.51
C GLU A 179 4.89 21.58 -13.45
N GLN A 180 4.91 20.68 -12.46
CA GLN A 180 3.76 19.85 -12.16
C GLN A 180 2.67 20.70 -11.52
N CYS A 181 1.65 21.08 -12.30
CA CYS A 181 0.52 21.87 -11.84
C CYS A 181 -0.84 21.18 -12.11
N GLY A 182 -1.83 21.43 -11.25
CA GLY A 182 -3.15 20.81 -11.34
C GLY A 182 -4.03 21.18 -10.15
N GLN A 183 -5.30 20.78 -10.22
CA GLN A 183 -6.21 20.94 -9.08
C GLN A 183 -5.77 20.05 -7.92
N PHE A 184 -5.74 20.60 -6.72
CA PHE A 184 -5.36 19.91 -5.49
C PHE A 184 -6.28 20.33 -4.35
N GLU A 185 -6.84 19.36 -3.63
CA GLU A 185 -7.55 19.59 -2.37
C GLU A 185 -6.77 18.90 -1.25
N PRO A 186 -6.34 19.63 -0.20
CA PRO A 186 -5.74 19.01 0.97
C PRO A 186 -6.69 18.03 1.64
N ILE A 187 -6.17 16.89 2.10
CA ILE A 187 -6.95 15.86 2.81
C ILE A 187 -7.65 16.42 4.06
N THR A 188 -7.01 17.34 4.77
CA THR A 188 -7.56 18.05 5.92
C THR A 188 -8.81 18.86 5.54
N MET A 189 -8.77 19.55 4.40
CA MET A 189 -9.92 20.31 3.87
C MET A 189 -11.07 19.38 3.46
N ARG A 190 -10.75 18.26 2.81
CA ARG A 190 -11.74 17.24 2.44
C ARG A 190 -12.45 16.68 3.68
N ILE A 191 -11.70 16.26 4.70
CA ILE A 191 -12.26 15.76 5.97
C ILE A 191 -13.11 16.85 6.62
N LYS A 192 -12.60 18.07 6.75
CA LYS A 192 -13.33 19.21 7.32
C LYS A 192 -14.67 19.47 6.63
N ASN A 193 -14.73 19.35 5.30
CA ASN A 193 -15.97 19.52 4.55
C ASN A 193 -16.95 18.37 4.80
N ILE A 194 -16.46 17.13 4.94
CA ILE A 194 -17.29 15.98 5.34
C ILE A 194 -17.91 16.24 6.71
N LEU A 195 -17.13 16.71 7.69
CA LEU A 195 -17.63 16.98 9.05
C LEU A 195 -18.79 17.99 9.11
N LYS A 196 -18.93 18.88 8.11
CA LYS A 196 -20.06 19.84 8.06
C LYS A 196 -21.40 19.19 7.71
N GLU A 197 -21.38 17.98 7.16
CA GLU A 197 -22.59 17.25 6.75
C GLU A 197 -23.18 16.38 7.87
N TYR A 198 -22.48 16.26 9.01
CA TYR A 198 -22.82 15.38 10.12
C TYR A 198 -23.06 16.15 11.41
N ASP A 199 -23.88 15.59 12.30
CA ASP A 199 -24.09 16.10 13.66
C ASP A 199 -22.97 15.61 14.59
N GLU A 200 -22.26 16.55 15.21
CA GLU A 200 -20.98 16.33 15.87
C GLU A 200 -21.04 15.33 17.04
N ASP A 201 -22.17 15.31 17.78
CA ASP A 201 -22.22 14.62 19.09
C ASP A 201 -22.97 13.28 19.04
N SER A 202 -23.81 13.05 18.02
CA SER A 202 -24.64 11.84 17.92
C SER A 202 -24.21 10.88 16.82
N ASP A 203 -23.60 11.37 15.73
CA ASP A 203 -23.34 10.53 14.56
C ASP A 203 -22.10 9.64 14.71
N ILE A 204 -21.10 10.05 15.51
CA ILE A 204 -19.88 9.24 15.72
C ILE A 204 -20.22 7.85 16.25
N PHE A 205 -21.08 7.76 17.27
CA PHE A 205 -21.48 6.47 17.83
C PHE A 205 -22.29 5.64 16.84
N LYS A 206 -23.21 6.26 16.10
CA LYS A 206 -24.02 5.56 15.08
C LYS A 206 -23.13 4.99 13.98
N GLU A 207 -22.16 5.76 13.50
CA GLU A 207 -21.23 5.34 12.45
C GLU A 207 -20.29 4.23 12.94
N LEU A 208 -19.79 4.30 14.18
CA LEU A 208 -18.97 3.22 14.77
C LEU A 208 -19.76 1.93 14.99
N ILE A 209 -21.01 2.05 15.46
CA ILE A 209 -21.94 0.92 15.61
C ILE A 209 -22.25 0.32 14.23
N GLN A 210 -22.49 1.16 13.22
CA GLN A 210 -22.79 0.68 11.88
C GLN A 210 -21.58 0.03 11.19
N ASN A 211 -20.37 0.54 11.42
CA ASN A 211 -19.15 -0.14 10.98
C ASN A 211 -19.03 -1.55 11.59
N ALA A 212 -19.43 -1.72 12.86
CA ALA A 212 -19.46 -3.03 13.50
C ALA A 212 -20.56 -3.93 12.90
N GLU A 213 -21.76 -3.39 12.68
CA GLU A 213 -22.89 -4.09 12.04
C GLU A 213 -22.55 -4.60 10.63
N ASP A 214 -21.95 -3.74 9.80
CA ASP A 214 -21.53 -4.06 8.43
C ASP A 214 -20.34 -5.05 8.39
N ALA A 215 -19.56 -5.14 9.46
CA ALA A 215 -18.54 -6.17 9.64
C ALA A 215 -19.14 -7.51 10.08
N GLY A 216 -20.40 -7.53 10.52
CA GLY A 216 -21.08 -8.73 11.03
C GLY A 216 -20.91 -8.94 12.54
N ALA A 217 -20.49 -7.92 13.30
CA ALA A 217 -20.22 -8.06 14.72
C ALA A 217 -21.49 -8.32 15.53
N GLU A 218 -21.34 -9.10 16.61
CA GLU A 218 -22.42 -9.39 17.57
C GLU A 218 -22.44 -8.37 18.71
N ALA A 219 -21.28 -7.84 19.08
CA ALA A 219 -21.12 -6.90 20.18
C ALA A 219 -20.31 -5.68 19.75
N CYS A 220 -20.76 -4.50 20.15
CA CYS A 220 -20.00 -3.26 20.06
C CYS A 220 -19.89 -2.62 21.46
N LYS A 221 -18.66 -2.41 21.93
CA LYS A 221 -18.38 -1.93 23.28
C LYS A 221 -17.60 -0.62 23.21
N PHE A 222 -17.95 0.30 24.09
CA PHE A 222 -17.27 1.58 24.23
C PHE A 222 -16.65 1.70 25.62
N LEU A 223 -15.57 2.45 25.72
CA LEU A 223 -14.91 2.76 26.98
C LEU A 223 -14.43 4.20 26.97
N MET A 224 -14.91 5.00 27.92
CA MET A 224 -14.40 6.34 28.22
C MET A 224 -13.22 6.21 29.18
N ASP A 225 -12.01 6.44 28.66
CA ASP A 225 -10.78 6.34 29.43
C ASP A 225 -10.28 7.73 29.79
N PHE A 226 -10.34 8.09 31.07
CA PHE A 226 -9.90 9.41 31.56
C PHE A 226 -8.45 9.42 32.05
N ARG A 227 -7.70 8.32 31.88
CA ARG A 227 -6.28 8.26 32.27
C ARG A 227 -5.47 9.30 31.48
N VAL A 228 -4.45 9.84 32.15
CA VAL A 228 -3.44 10.72 31.54
C VAL A 228 -2.09 10.07 31.75
N LEU A 229 -1.52 9.53 30.67
CA LEU A 229 -0.29 8.78 30.71
C LEU A 229 0.87 9.72 30.40
N LYS A 230 1.87 9.74 31.28
CA LYS A 230 3.04 10.63 31.21
C LYS A 230 4.30 9.81 30.93
N ASP A 231 4.21 8.94 29.95
CA ASP A 231 5.35 8.15 29.51
C ASP A 231 6.41 9.04 28.88
N ALA A 232 7.68 8.63 28.99
CA ALA A 232 8.77 9.41 28.45
C ALA A 232 8.68 9.48 26.91
N PRO A 233 8.94 10.64 26.26
CA PRO A 233 8.77 10.79 24.82
C PRO A 233 9.56 9.77 23.97
N GLU A 234 10.71 9.32 24.45
CA GLU A 234 11.54 8.28 23.83
C GLU A 234 10.91 6.88 23.81
N SER A 235 9.86 6.67 24.61
CA SER A 235 9.09 5.42 24.63
C SER A 235 7.90 5.42 23.67
N LEU A 236 7.73 6.50 22.90
CA LEU A 236 6.71 6.67 21.87
C LEU A 236 7.32 6.51 20.46
N ILE A 237 6.48 6.20 19.48
CA ILE A 237 6.92 6.07 18.07
C ILE A 237 7.43 7.43 17.54
N ASP A 238 6.81 8.51 17.99
CA ASP A 238 7.22 9.89 17.73
C ASP A 238 6.92 10.71 19.00
N PRO A 239 7.83 11.59 19.48
CA PRO A 239 7.59 12.42 20.66
C PRO A 239 6.28 13.21 20.63
N ASP A 240 5.85 13.69 19.46
CA ASP A 240 4.62 14.47 19.33
C ASP A 240 3.36 13.62 19.61
N MET A 241 3.45 12.28 19.57
CA MET A 241 2.36 11.37 20.00
C MET A 241 2.05 11.44 21.50
N ALA A 242 2.82 12.21 22.29
CA ALA A 242 2.54 12.45 23.71
C ALA A 242 1.16 13.08 23.93
N LEU A 243 0.70 13.93 22.99
CA LEU A 243 -0.64 14.54 23.02
C LEU A 243 -1.76 13.47 22.94
N CYS A 244 -1.48 12.34 22.29
CA CYS A 244 -2.41 11.22 22.14
C CYS A 244 -2.44 10.27 23.36
N GLN A 245 -1.74 10.60 24.45
CA GLN A 245 -1.66 9.80 25.69
C GLN A 245 -2.57 10.30 26.82
N GLY A 246 -3.45 11.26 26.53
CA GLY A 246 -4.49 11.75 27.43
C GLY A 246 -5.81 10.95 27.35
N PRO A 247 -6.91 11.54 27.85
CA PRO A 247 -8.23 10.93 27.80
C PRO A 247 -8.65 10.55 26.39
N CYS A 248 -9.33 9.42 26.24
CA CYS A 248 -9.73 8.92 24.93
C CYS A 248 -11.03 8.10 24.99
N LEU A 249 -11.67 7.98 23.82
CA LEU A 249 -12.72 6.99 23.58
C LEU A 249 -12.10 5.75 22.95
N TRP A 250 -12.35 4.60 23.54
CA TRP A 250 -12.13 3.30 22.91
C TRP A 250 -13.44 2.77 22.35
N ALA A 251 -13.41 2.25 21.12
CA ALA A 251 -14.53 1.54 20.50
C ALA A 251 -14.06 0.15 20.05
N PHE A 252 -14.75 -0.88 20.49
CA PHE A 252 -14.45 -2.27 20.21
C PHE A 252 -15.61 -2.95 19.49
N ASN A 253 -15.30 -3.86 18.57
CA ASN A 253 -16.21 -4.89 18.11
C ASN A 253 -15.49 -6.22 17.91
N ASN A 254 -16.24 -7.32 17.93
CA ASN A 254 -15.70 -8.68 17.88
C ASN A 254 -15.36 -9.20 16.47
N GLU A 255 -15.34 -8.34 15.45
CA GLU A 255 -14.97 -8.70 14.08
C GLU A 255 -13.64 -8.09 13.66
N GLN A 256 -12.92 -8.77 12.76
CA GLN A 256 -11.63 -8.32 12.26
C GLN A 256 -11.75 -7.63 10.89
N PHE A 257 -10.89 -6.64 10.65
CA PHE A 257 -10.78 -6.02 9.33
C PHE A 257 -10.31 -7.01 8.28
N THR A 258 -11.05 -7.10 7.18
CA THR A 258 -10.60 -7.81 5.98
C THR A 258 -9.54 -7.00 5.24
N ALA A 259 -8.84 -7.64 4.29
CA ALA A 259 -7.89 -6.96 3.40
C ALA A 259 -8.54 -5.81 2.61
N GLU A 260 -9.84 -5.91 2.35
CA GLU A 260 -10.62 -4.89 1.64
C GLU A 260 -10.98 -3.72 2.57
N ASP A 261 -11.34 -4.00 3.82
CA ASP A 261 -11.63 -2.93 4.80
C ASP A 261 -10.39 -2.06 5.05
N TRP A 262 -9.19 -2.66 5.10
CA TRP A 262 -7.92 -1.91 5.18
C TRP A 262 -7.65 -1.00 3.98
N LYS A 263 -8.08 -1.39 2.77
CA LYS A 263 -7.93 -0.54 1.58
C LYS A 263 -8.94 0.59 1.59
N ASN A 264 -10.15 0.33 2.09
CA ASN A 264 -11.24 1.29 2.05
C ASN A 264 -11.16 2.33 3.18
N ILE A 265 -10.67 1.96 4.36
CA ILE A 265 -10.58 2.88 5.50
C ILE A 265 -9.64 4.07 5.26
N VAL A 266 -8.64 3.93 4.37
CA VAL A 266 -7.70 4.99 4.00
C VAL A 266 -8.16 5.84 2.82
N ARG A 267 -9.30 5.52 2.18
CA ARG A 267 -9.83 6.23 1.01
C ARG A 267 -10.92 7.21 1.44
N VAL A 268 -10.53 8.47 1.66
CA VAL A 268 -11.49 9.52 2.02
C VAL A 268 -12.35 9.89 0.80
N GLY A 269 -13.67 9.70 0.91
CA GLY A 269 -14.64 10.16 -0.09
C GLY A 269 -14.63 9.42 -1.44
N SER A 270 -13.98 8.26 -1.55
CA SER A 270 -14.15 7.37 -2.70
C SER A 270 -15.38 6.48 -2.44
N ALA A 271 -16.44 6.67 -3.21
CA ALA A 271 -17.63 5.83 -3.13
C ALA A 271 -17.28 4.40 -3.55
N SER A 272 -17.04 3.51 -2.58
CA SER A 272 -16.84 2.07 -2.80
C SER A 272 -18.14 1.33 -3.17
N LYS A 273 -19.13 2.04 -3.73
CA LYS A 273 -20.52 1.59 -3.86
C LYS A 273 -20.90 0.98 -5.20
N GLU A 274 -20.01 0.90 -6.19
CA GLU A 274 -20.44 0.38 -7.50
C GLU A 274 -20.75 -1.12 -7.50
N ASP A 275 -20.30 -1.93 -6.52
CA ASP A 275 -20.42 -3.41 -6.62
C ASP A 275 -20.95 -4.19 -5.38
N LYS A 276 -21.30 -3.56 -4.24
CA LYS A 276 -21.70 -4.32 -3.02
C LYS A 276 -22.95 -3.76 -2.33
N LEU A 277 -24.12 -4.33 -2.65
CA LEU A 277 -25.41 -4.02 -2.02
C LEU A 277 -25.52 -4.43 -0.54
N GLU A 278 -24.69 -5.38 -0.08
CA GLU A 278 -24.75 -5.95 1.27
C GLU A 278 -24.26 -5.00 2.38
N LYS A 279 -23.37 -4.06 2.03
CA LYS A 279 -22.78 -3.08 2.95
C LYS A 279 -23.53 -1.76 2.84
N ILE A 280 -24.69 -1.67 3.51
CA ILE A 280 -25.51 -0.45 3.53
C ILE A 280 -24.90 0.54 4.51
N GLY A 281 -23.84 1.21 4.04
CA GLY A 281 -23.10 2.25 4.75
C GLY A 281 -22.20 2.97 3.76
N LYS A 282 -22.02 4.29 3.89
CA LYS A 282 -21.05 5.03 3.07
C LYS A 282 -19.63 4.69 3.55
N PHE A 283 -19.13 3.49 3.22
CA PHE A 283 -17.74 3.14 3.52
C PHE A 283 -16.80 4.15 2.83
N GLY A 284 -16.21 5.02 3.64
CA GLY A 284 -15.30 6.10 3.23
C GLY A 284 -15.72 7.51 3.67
N LEU A 285 -16.96 7.72 4.13
CA LEU A 285 -17.41 8.99 4.71
C LEU A 285 -17.69 8.88 6.21
N GLY A 286 -18.42 7.84 6.63
CA GLY A 286 -18.90 7.67 8.01
C GLY A 286 -17.79 7.62 9.06
N PHE A 287 -16.72 6.88 8.79
CA PHE A 287 -15.57 6.82 9.71
C PHE A 287 -14.93 8.19 9.94
N ASN A 288 -14.98 9.12 8.98
CA ASN A 288 -14.36 10.44 9.18
C ASN A 288 -15.06 11.26 10.28
N THR A 289 -16.27 10.89 10.71
CA THR A 289 -16.94 11.55 11.84
C THR A 289 -16.11 11.49 13.12
N VAL A 290 -15.21 10.51 13.28
CA VAL A 290 -14.29 10.46 14.42
C VAL A 290 -13.41 11.72 14.53
N TYR A 291 -13.17 12.43 13.43
CA TYR A 291 -12.41 13.67 13.44
C TYR A 291 -13.13 14.85 14.10
N HIS A 292 -14.42 14.72 14.47
CA HIS A 292 -15.04 15.66 15.40
C HIS A 292 -14.34 15.65 16.76
N VAL A 293 -13.94 14.48 17.26
CA VAL A 293 -13.37 14.31 18.61
C VAL A 293 -11.85 14.21 18.65
N THR A 294 -11.20 13.74 17.59
CA THR A 294 -9.76 13.45 17.57
C THR A 294 -9.07 13.95 16.29
N ASP A 295 -7.77 14.23 16.34
CA ASP A 295 -6.96 14.41 15.13
C ASP A 295 -6.19 13.15 14.73
N VAL A 296 -6.06 12.16 15.64
CA VAL A 296 -5.20 10.99 15.46
C VAL A 296 -5.93 9.69 15.82
N PRO A 297 -6.94 9.27 15.04
CA PRO A 297 -7.59 7.99 15.28
C PRO A 297 -6.62 6.85 14.98
N SER A 298 -6.70 5.79 15.79
CA SER A 298 -5.95 4.56 15.53
C SER A 298 -6.84 3.33 15.59
N ILE A 299 -6.54 2.35 14.72
CA ILE A 299 -7.35 1.16 14.49
C ILE A 299 -6.44 -0.06 14.60
N LEU A 300 -6.69 -0.88 15.61
CA LEU A 300 -6.06 -2.17 15.84
C LEU A 300 -7.00 -3.29 15.38
N SER A 301 -6.55 -4.14 14.47
CA SER A 301 -7.26 -5.37 14.14
C SER A 301 -6.32 -6.45 13.61
N GLY A 302 -6.46 -7.68 14.11
CA GLY A 302 -5.54 -8.77 13.80
C GLY A 302 -4.09 -8.42 14.17
N ASN A 303 -3.19 -8.47 13.18
CA ASN A 303 -1.77 -8.12 13.34
C ASN A 303 -1.43 -6.69 12.91
N SER A 304 -2.43 -5.82 12.73
CA SER A 304 -2.20 -4.49 12.16
C SER A 304 -2.69 -3.39 13.08
N LEU A 305 -1.84 -2.39 13.30
CA LEU A 305 -2.21 -1.10 13.90
C LEU A 305 -2.05 0.00 12.86
N LEU A 306 -3.15 0.63 12.47
CA LEU A 306 -3.17 1.81 11.62
C LEU A 306 -3.32 3.05 12.49
N ILE A 307 -2.46 4.05 12.31
CA ILE A 307 -2.57 5.37 12.96
C ILE A 307 -2.66 6.40 11.85
N LEU A 308 -3.74 7.20 11.85
CA LEU A 308 -3.97 8.24 10.86
C LEU A 308 -3.67 9.59 11.49
N ASP A 309 -2.89 10.44 10.81
CA ASP A 309 -2.52 11.78 11.26
C ASP A 309 -2.63 12.74 10.06
N PRO A 310 -3.86 13.05 9.59
CA PRO A 310 -4.10 13.90 8.42
C PRO A 310 -3.47 15.29 8.51
N ASN A 311 -3.30 15.84 9.71
CA ASN A 311 -2.61 17.12 9.93
C ASN A 311 -1.08 17.00 9.82
N VAL A 312 -0.52 15.77 9.89
CA VAL A 312 0.91 15.47 9.92
C VAL A 312 1.61 16.24 11.06
N THR A 313 0.97 16.28 12.22
CA THR A 313 1.47 17.00 13.40
C THR A 313 2.10 16.10 14.44
N HIS A 314 1.77 14.80 14.44
CA HIS A 314 2.13 13.84 15.48
C HIS A 314 3.13 12.77 15.01
N LEU A 315 3.09 12.41 13.72
CA LEU A 315 3.94 11.37 13.13
C LEU A 315 4.94 11.92 12.10
N LYS A 316 5.42 13.15 12.33
CA LYS A 316 6.27 13.90 11.39
C LYS A 316 7.52 13.13 10.95
N LYS A 317 8.12 12.33 11.84
CA LYS A 317 9.33 11.56 11.50
C LYS A 317 9.08 10.42 10.52
N HIS A 318 7.84 9.92 10.45
CA HIS A 318 7.48 8.71 9.71
C HIS A 318 6.68 8.99 8.44
N ILE A 319 5.92 10.10 8.41
CA ILE A 319 5.14 10.51 7.23
C ILE A 319 6.05 11.28 6.26
N LYS A 320 6.45 10.61 5.16
CA LYS A 320 7.29 11.21 4.11
C LYS A 320 6.52 12.13 3.16
N HIS A 321 5.25 11.81 2.90
CA HIS A 321 4.41 12.54 1.95
C HIS A 321 3.06 12.86 2.58
N LYS A 322 2.65 14.14 2.53
CA LYS A 322 1.35 14.60 3.05
C LYS A 322 0.14 13.94 2.36
N THR A 323 0.34 13.36 1.18
CA THR A 323 -0.68 12.61 0.44
C THR A 323 -1.03 11.26 1.07
N ASN A 324 -0.18 10.73 1.96
CA ASN A 324 -0.42 9.49 2.70
C ASN A 324 -0.19 9.74 4.20
N PRO A 325 -1.13 10.43 4.88
CA PRO A 325 -0.90 10.96 6.22
C PRO A 325 -1.25 9.93 7.30
N GLY A 326 -0.52 8.82 7.33
CA GLY A 326 -0.70 7.77 8.33
C GLY A 326 0.37 6.68 8.22
N ILE A 327 0.44 5.84 9.25
CA ILE A 327 1.36 4.70 9.30
C ILE A 327 0.59 3.43 9.65
N LYS A 328 1.00 2.31 9.06
CA LYS A 328 0.49 0.98 9.39
C LYS A 328 1.63 0.11 9.92
N LEU A 329 1.49 -0.37 11.15
CA LEU A 329 2.47 -1.21 11.82
C LEU A 329 2.04 -2.67 11.74
N ASP A 330 3.02 -3.54 11.50
CA ASP A 330 2.87 -4.99 11.61
C ASP A 330 3.24 -5.43 13.02
N LEU A 331 2.22 -5.80 13.80
CA LEU A 331 2.32 -6.21 15.20
C LEU A 331 2.83 -7.64 15.39
N SER A 332 3.01 -8.41 14.31
CA SER A 332 3.75 -9.67 14.40
C SER A 332 5.21 -9.44 14.80
N LEU A 333 5.74 -8.23 14.54
CA LEU A 333 7.11 -7.83 14.85
C LEU A 333 7.25 -7.35 16.32
N GLN A 334 7.63 -8.27 17.20
CA GLN A 334 7.72 -8.05 18.67
C GLN A 334 8.56 -6.88 19.13
N ARG A 335 9.54 -6.49 18.32
CA ARG A 335 10.45 -5.40 18.62
C ARG A 335 9.72 -4.08 18.88
N HIS A 336 8.55 -3.85 18.27
CA HIS A 336 7.80 -2.60 18.46
C HIS A 336 7.41 -2.37 19.92
N PHE A 337 6.88 -3.39 20.60
CA PHE A 337 6.45 -3.29 22.01
C PHE A 337 7.62 -3.04 22.96
N ARG A 338 8.79 -3.63 22.66
CA ARG A 338 10.00 -3.45 23.46
C ARG A 338 10.61 -2.06 23.29
N TYR A 339 10.62 -1.53 22.07
CA TYR A 339 11.21 -0.22 21.78
C TYR A 339 10.30 0.94 22.16
N PHE A 340 8.97 0.76 22.08
CA PHE A 340 7.99 1.82 22.31
C PHE A 340 6.97 1.45 23.40
N PRO A 341 7.40 1.13 24.64
CA PRO A 341 6.49 0.65 25.68
C PRO A 341 5.41 1.69 26.05
N GLY A 342 5.70 2.99 26.00
CA GLY A 342 4.71 4.05 26.26
C GLY A 342 3.65 4.18 25.15
N GLN A 343 3.97 3.80 23.91
CA GLN A 343 2.99 3.84 22.82
C GLN A 343 1.92 2.76 22.97
N PHE A 344 2.32 1.57 23.44
CA PHE A 344 1.50 0.36 23.48
C PHE A 344 0.94 0.04 24.88
N GLY A 345 1.60 0.51 25.94
CA GLY A 345 1.10 0.39 27.33
C GLY A 345 -0.36 0.80 27.54
N PRO A 346 -0.88 1.89 26.93
CA PRO A 346 -2.28 2.30 27.08
C PRO A 346 -3.30 1.25 26.62
N TYR A 347 -2.92 0.38 25.67
CA TYR A 347 -3.78 -0.66 25.12
C TYR A 347 -3.87 -1.89 26.02
N GLU A 348 -2.88 -2.10 26.90
CA GLU A 348 -2.78 -3.32 27.70
C GLU A 348 -4.01 -3.47 28.61
N ARG A 349 -4.66 -4.64 28.52
CA ARG A 349 -5.94 -5.02 29.15
C ARG A 349 -7.19 -4.27 28.70
N ILE A 350 -7.11 -3.40 27.70
CA ILE A 350 -8.29 -2.79 27.10
C ILE A 350 -8.93 -3.79 26.13
N PHE A 351 -10.13 -4.27 26.45
CA PHE A 351 -10.86 -5.27 25.66
C PHE A 351 -9.99 -6.46 25.22
N ASP A 352 -9.36 -7.12 26.19
CA ASP A 352 -8.50 -8.29 26.03
C ASP A 352 -7.23 -8.08 25.16
N CYS A 353 -6.87 -6.82 24.90
CA CYS A 353 -5.61 -6.50 24.25
C CYS A 353 -4.43 -6.81 25.20
N ASN A 354 -3.45 -7.57 24.73
CA ASN A 354 -2.30 -7.99 25.53
C ASN A 354 -1.04 -7.96 24.65
N PHE A 355 -0.22 -6.91 24.76
CA PHE A 355 1.03 -6.76 24.00
C PHE A 355 2.26 -7.21 24.77
N THR A 356 2.16 -7.25 26.11
CA THR A 356 3.32 -7.48 27.00
C THR A 356 3.46 -8.92 27.51
N LYS A 357 2.57 -9.85 27.11
CA LYS A 357 2.68 -11.27 27.47
C LYS A 357 3.90 -11.92 26.81
N GLN A 358 4.58 -12.81 27.55
CA GLN A 358 5.74 -13.56 27.05
C GLN A 358 5.31 -14.57 25.97
N GLY A 359 5.49 -14.21 24.70
CA GLY A 359 5.22 -15.04 23.54
C GLY A 359 4.95 -14.18 22.29
N PRO A 360 4.91 -14.74 21.08
CA PRO A 360 4.36 -14.01 19.95
C PRO A 360 2.88 -13.67 20.28
N PRO A 361 2.47 -12.40 20.25
CA PRO A 361 1.12 -11.96 20.46
C PRO A 361 0.30 -12.61 19.36
N ALA A 362 -0.73 -13.32 19.80
CA ALA A 362 -1.76 -13.74 18.89
C ALA A 362 -2.35 -12.50 18.20
N PRO A 363 -2.81 -12.63 16.96
CA PRO A 363 -3.57 -11.57 16.31
C PRO A 363 -4.71 -11.11 17.22
N TYR A 364 -4.94 -9.80 17.31
CA TYR A 364 -6.03 -9.25 18.10
C TYR A 364 -7.38 -9.72 17.53
N GLN A 365 -8.18 -10.37 18.37
CA GLN A 365 -9.45 -11.00 17.98
C GLN A 365 -10.60 -9.99 18.02
N GLY A 366 -10.57 -9.07 17.07
CA GLY A 366 -11.59 -8.04 16.89
C GLY A 366 -11.02 -6.79 16.25
N THR A 367 -11.74 -5.69 16.42
CA THR A 367 -11.32 -4.35 16.01
C THR A 367 -11.42 -3.42 17.19
N LEU A 368 -10.31 -2.76 17.53
CA LEU A 368 -10.21 -1.78 18.60
C LEU A 368 -9.77 -0.43 18.03
N ILE A 369 -10.61 0.58 18.21
CA ILE A 369 -10.37 1.94 17.73
C ILE A 369 -10.10 2.82 18.94
N LYS A 370 -8.96 3.52 18.95
CA LYS A 370 -8.63 4.55 19.95
C LYS A 370 -8.82 5.93 19.34
N LEU A 371 -9.58 6.77 20.02
CA LEU A 371 -9.83 8.17 19.65
C LEU A 371 -9.39 9.09 20.81
N PRO A 372 -8.13 9.53 20.83
CA PRO A 372 -7.65 10.53 21.79
C PRO A 372 -8.45 11.82 21.65
N PHE A 373 -9.00 12.33 22.75
CA PHE A 373 -9.77 13.56 22.72
C PHE A 373 -8.87 14.75 22.47
N ARG A 374 -9.26 15.59 21.50
CA ARG A 374 -8.48 16.75 21.07
C ARG A 374 -8.26 17.73 22.22
N THR A 375 -6.99 18.01 22.47
CA THR A 375 -6.51 19.00 23.45
C THR A 375 -6.53 20.43 22.89
N GLU A 376 -6.30 21.43 23.75
CA GLU A 376 -6.16 22.83 23.32
C GLU A 376 -5.00 23.02 22.33
N GLU A 377 -3.88 22.33 22.59
CA GLU A 377 -2.67 22.39 21.76
C GLU A 377 -2.93 21.83 20.36
N GLU A 378 -3.60 20.67 20.28
CA GLU A 378 -4.00 20.06 19.01
C GLU A 378 -5.02 20.92 18.27
N ALA A 379 -6.03 21.47 18.96
CA ALA A 379 -7.03 22.34 18.34
C ALA A 379 -6.42 23.61 17.75
N PHE A 380 -5.40 24.18 18.39
CA PHE A 380 -4.73 25.36 17.86
C PHE A 380 -4.10 25.09 16.48
N ILE A 381 -3.47 23.94 16.29
CA ILE A 381 -2.77 23.58 15.04
C ILE A 381 -3.64 22.83 14.02
N SER A 382 -4.70 22.14 14.44
CA SER A 382 -5.51 21.28 13.56
C SER A 382 -6.19 22.08 12.45
N GLU A 383 -6.00 21.67 11.20
CA GLU A 383 -6.69 22.25 10.05
C GLU A 383 -8.14 21.75 9.94
N ILE A 384 -8.43 20.62 10.59
CA ILE A 384 -9.70 19.89 10.51
C ILE A 384 -10.75 20.49 11.45
N SER A 385 -10.47 20.57 12.75
CA SER A 385 -11.43 21.03 13.76
C SER A 385 -10.75 21.83 14.87
N LYS A 386 -11.47 22.84 15.40
CA LYS A 386 -11.04 23.69 16.51
C LYS A 386 -11.73 23.34 17.83
N LYS A 387 -12.56 22.29 17.86
CA LYS A 387 -13.30 21.86 19.06
C LYS A 387 -12.39 21.11 20.03
N VAL A 388 -12.27 21.66 21.24
CA VAL A 388 -11.53 21.08 22.36
C VAL A 388 -12.46 20.23 23.20
N TYR A 389 -11.97 19.10 23.72
CA TYR A 389 -12.72 18.21 24.60
C TYR A 389 -12.15 18.23 26.02
N HIS A 390 -12.73 19.08 26.89
CA HIS A 390 -12.51 19.01 28.33
C HIS A 390 -13.40 17.93 28.97
N ASN A 391 -13.20 17.67 30.26
CA ASN A 391 -13.97 16.66 30.99
C ASN A 391 -15.49 16.83 30.86
N ASP A 392 -16.00 18.06 30.94
CA ASP A 392 -17.45 18.32 30.80
C ASP A 392 -17.96 18.00 29.39
N ASN A 393 -17.16 18.31 28.36
CA ASN A 393 -17.48 17.96 26.97
C ASN A 393 -17.52 16.44 26.79
N ILE A 394 -16.55 15.72 27.37
CA ILE A 394 -16.47 14.25 27.31
C ILE A 394 -17.67 13.62 28.04
N ILE A 395 -18.07 14.16 29.20
CA ILE A 395 -19.25 13.70 29.94
C ILE A 395 -20.52 13.93 29.12
N SER A 396 -20.68 15.11 28.51
CA SER A 396 -21.81 15.40 27.61
C SER A 396 -21.83 14.42 26.44
N PHE A 397 -20.69 14.19 25.80
CA PHE A 397 -20.52 13.23 24.71
C PHE A 397 -20.92 11.80 25.12
N GLN A 398 -20.51 11.35 26.32
CA GLN A 398 -20.94 10.08 26.90
C GLN A 398 -22.47 10.01 27.09
N GLN A 399 -23.12 11.10 27.51
CA GLN A 399 -24.57 11.13 27.71
C GLN A 399 -25.34 10.95 26.40
N HIS A 400 -24.83 11.45 25.27
CA HIS A 400 -25.46 11.25 23.95
C HIS A 400 -25.59 9.77 23.58
N LEU A 401 -24.56 8.96 23.85
CA LEU A 401 -24.64 7.51 23.66
C LEU A 401 -25.61 6.87 24.67
N THR A 402 -25.52 7.25 25.94
CA THR A 402 -26.33 6.65 27.01
C THR A 402 -27.84 6.85 26.75
N ASN A 403 -28.25 8.07 26.39
CA ASN A 403 -29.65 8.44 26.18
C ASN A 403 -30.29 7.76 24.96
N ASN A 404 -29.50 7.38 23.95
CA ASN A 404 -29.99 6.81 22.69
C ASN A 404 -29.59 5.33 22.49
N SER A 405 -28.94 4.71 23.48
CA SER A 405 -28.39 3.36 23.39
C SER A 405 -29.42 2.30 22.97
N GLN A 406 -30.65 2.39 23.51
CA GLN A 406 -31.74 1.46 23.21
C GLN A 406 -32.23 1.58 21.76
N THR A 407 -32.36 2.82 21.26
CA THR A 407 -32.85 3.07 19.89
C THR A 407 -31.80 2.74 18.84
N HIS A 408 -30.51 2.96 19.13
CA HIS A 408 -29.41 2.59 18.25
C HIS A 408 -29.36 1.08 17.98
N LEU A 409 -29.68 0.25 18.97
CA LEU A 409 -29.63 -1.21 18.84
C LEU A 409 -30.84 -1.80 18.12
N LEU A 410 -31.97 -1.09 18.11
CA LEU A 410 -33.28 -1.61 17.72
C LEU A 410 -33.32 -2.17 16.30
N PHE A 411 -32.72 -1.45 15.34
CA PHE A 411 -32.80 -1.79 13.90
C PHE A 411 -31.60 -2.53 13.34
N LEU A 412 -30.58 -2.80 14.17
CA LEU A 412 -29.41 -3.59 13.76
C LEU A 412 -29.81 -5.05 13.55
N LYS A 413 -29.12 -5.79 12.69
CA LYS A 413 -29.39 -7.22 12.45
C LYS A 413 -28.40 -8.10 13.20
N ASN A 414 -27.11 -7.78 13.16
CA ASN A 414 -26.03 -8.59 13.72
C ASN A 414 -25.69 -8.16 15.15
N VAL A 415 -25.48 -6.85 15.36
CA VAL A 415 -25.14 -6.32 16.67
C VAL A 415 -26.35 -6.46 17.60
N ASN A 416 -26.13 -7.23 18.66
CA ASN A 416 -27.13 -7.57 19.67
C ASN A 416 -26.77 -7.02 21.05
N THR A 417 -25.52 -6.57 21.26
CA THR A 417 -25.07 -6.04 22.55
C THR A 417 -24.29 -4.74 22.37
N LEU A 418 -24.69 -3.72 23.12
CA LEU A 418 -23.98 -2.45 23.28
C LEU A 418 -23.63 -2.22 24.75
N SER A 419 -22.41 -1.80 25.04
CA SER A 419 -22.04 -1.44 26.41
C SER A 419 -21.13 -0.21 26.45
N LEU A 420 -21.21 0.54 27.52
CA LEU A 420 -20.29 1.63 27.82
C LEU A 420 -19.66 1.43 29.18
N GLN A 421 -18.33 1.47 29.21
CA GLN A 421 -17.53 1.45 30.42
C GLN A 421 -16.81 2.79 30.61
N LYS A 422 -16.29 3.01 31.81
CA LYS A 422 -15.50 4.18 32.18
C LYS A 422 -14.31 3.76 33.04
N ILE A 423 -13.16 4.38 32.79
CA ILE A 423 -11.98 4.30 33.65
C ILE A 423 -11.66 5.72 34.15
N SER A 424 -11.41 5.86 35.45
CA SER A 424 -11.05 7.13 36.08
C SER A 424 -9.61 7.55 35.80
N ASN A 425 -9.31 8.83 35.99
CA ASN A 425 -7.97 9.38 35.72
C ASN A 425 -6.84 8.83 36.63
N ASN A 426 -7.21 8.28 37.79
CA ASN A 426 -6.30 7.72 38.80
C ASN A 426 -6.15 6.19 38.70
N ALA A 427 -6.77 5.56 37.71
CA ALA A 427 -6.67 4.12 37.50
C ALA A 427 -5.26 3.71 37.09
N SER A 428 -4.92 2.44 37.35
CA SER A 428 -3.63 1.87 37.01
C SER A 428 -3.44 1.67 35.49
N THR A 429 -2.19 1.50 35.07
CA THR A 429 -1.83 1.15 33.68
C THR A 429 -0.87 -0.03 33.72
N PRO A 430 -1.31 -1.24 33.32
CA PRO A 430 -2.65 -1.58 32.81
C PRO A 430 -3.74 -1.50 33.90
N PRO A 431 -5.01 -1.23 33.54
CA PRO A 431 -6.11 -1.14 34.50
C PRO A 431 -6.44 -2.49 35.13
N ARG A 432 -6.99 -2.45 36.34
CA ARG A 432 -7.59 -3.62 37.02
C ARG A 432 -9.08 -3.71 36.66
N ASP A 433 -9.64 -4.91 36.67
CA ASP A 433 -11.06 -5.12 36.31
C ASP A 433 -12.01 -4.30 37.20
N GLU A 434 -11.66 -4.13 38.49
CA GLU A 434 -12.41 -3.32 39.46
C GLU A 434 -12.39 -1.81 39.16
N GLU A 435 -11.44 -1.34 38.35
CA GLU A 435 -11.30 0.06 37.94
C GLU A 435 -12.11 0.39 36.67
N MET A 436 -12.68 -0.63 36.01
CA MET A 436 -13.56 -0.46 34.85
C MET A 436 -15.02 -0.44 35.29
N GLU A 437 -15.57 0.76 35.45
CA GLU A 437 -16.97 0.94 35.82
C GLU A 437 -17.87 0.75 34.59
N THR A 438 -18.84 -0.17 34.66
CA THR A 438 -19.85 -0.31 33.59
C THR A 438 -20.96 0.71 33.79
N ILE A 439 -21.08 1.67 32.87
CA ILE A 439 -22.09 2.73 32.90
C ILE A 439 -23.44 2.16 32.47
N PHE A 440 -23.48 1.50 31.32
CA PHE A 440 -24.67 0.80 30.85
C PHE A 440 -24.31 -0.44 30.01
N THR A 441 -25.24 -1.38 29.94
CA THR A 441 -25.26 -2.47 28.97
C THR A 441 -26.66 -2.62 28.41
N VAL A 442 -26.81 -2.60 27.09
CA VAL A 442 -28.06 -2.85 26.38
C VAL A 442 -27.89 -4.09 25.53
N SER A 443 -28.84 -5.01 25.62
CA SER A 443 -28.90 -6.21 24.78
C SER A 443 -30.25 -6.33 24.08
N LYS A 444 -30.23 -6.90 22.88
CA LYS A 444 -31.42 -7.17 22.06
C LYS A 444 -31.55 -8.67 21.86
N THR A 445 -32.71 -9.20 22.22
CA THR A 445 -33.06 -10.60 21.99
C THR A 445 -34.33 -10.69 21.17
N THR A 446 -34.34 -11.57 20.17
CA THR A 446 -35.56 -11.87 19.42
C THR A 446 -36.35 -12.94 20.17
N VAL A 447 -37.53 -12.57 20.68
CA VAL A 447 -38.38 -13.45 21.49
C VAL A 447 -39.24 -14.34 20.60
N SER A 448 -39.78 -13.76 19.53
CA SER A 448 -40.64 -14.47 18.60
C SER A 448 -40.46 -13.91 17.21
N LYS A 449 -40.39 -14.83 16.23
CA LYS A 449 -40.40 -14.50 14.81
C LYS A 449 -41.66 -15.12 14.19
N MET A 450 -42.47 -14.29 13.55
CA MET A 450 -43.75 -14.69 12.96
C MET A 450 -43.75 -14.34 11.48
N LYS A 451 -44.45 -15.14 10.66
CA LYS A 451 -44.76 -14.75 9.29
C LYS A 451 -45.95 -13.80 9.29
N ILE A 452 -45.88 -12.76 8.47
CA ILE A 452 -47.00 -11.85 8.25
C ILE A 452 -48.15 -12.67 7.63
N PRO A 453 -49.38 -12.57 8.15
CA PRO A 453 -50.55 -13.20 7.54
C PRO A 453 -50.72 -12.76 6.09
N ASP A 454 -51.15 -13.69 5.23
CA ASP A 454 -51.26 -13.48 3.78
C ASP A 454 -52.44 -12.56 3.44
N GLU A 455 -52.24 -11.25 3.62
CA GLU A 455 -53.18 -10.18 3.27
C GLU A 455 -52.70 -9.40 2.04
N ALA A 456 -53.56 -8.53 1.47
CA ALA A 456 -53.31 -7.79 0.23
C ALA A 456 -51.98 -6.98 0.20
N GLY A 457 -51.39 -6.67 1.36
CA GLY A 457 -50.08 -6.02 1.48
C GLY A 457 -48.88 -6.94 1.19
N LEU A 458 -48.95 -8.23 1.55
CA LEU A 458 -47.83 -9.17 1.42
C LEU A 458 -47.58 -9.54 -0.05
N SER A 459 -48.63 -9.67 -0.85
CA SER A 459 -48.52 -9.91 -2.30
C SER A 459 -47.75 -8.79 -3.01
N LYS A 460 -47.95 -7.52 -2.64
CA LYS A 460 -47.19 -6.39 -3.19
C LYS A 460 -45.71 -6.42 -2.76
N GLN A 461 -45.45 -6.77 -1.50
CA GLN A 461 -44.08 -6.91 -0.98
C GLN A 461 -43.33 -8.04 -1.71
N ASN A 462 -43.97 -9.20 -1.88
CA ASN A 462 -43.40 -10.34 -2.62
C ASN A 462 -43.15 -10.02 -4.10
N GLN A 463 -44.04 -9.24 -4.74
CA GLN A 463 -43.84 -8.75 -6.10
C GLN A 463 -42.64 -7.80 -6.20
N ALA A 464 -42.49 -6.88 -5.25
CA ALA A 464 -41.35 -5.97 -5.19
C ALA A 464 -40.04 -6.73 -4.97
N GLU A 465 -40.03 -7.69 -4.03
CA GLU A 465 -38.89 -8.59 -3.82
C GLU A 465 -38.52 -9.32 -5.11
N THR A 466 -39.50 -9.94 -5.78
CA THR A 466 -39.28 -10.68 -7.04
C THR A 466 -38.74 -9.75 -8.15
N ALA A 467 -39.21 -8.50 -8.23
CA ALA A 467 -38.72 -7.54 -9.20
C ALA A 467 -37.25 -7.12 -8.92
N LEU A 468 -36.90 -6.90 -7.64
CA LEU A 468 -35.54 -6.62 -7.21
C LEU A 468 -34.59 -7.79 -7.49
N MET A 469 -35.03 -9.03 -7.23
CA MET A 469 -34.26 -10.24 -7.51
C MET A 469 -33.91 -10.42 -8.99
N LYS A 470 -34.75 -9.92 -9.90
CA LYS A 470 -34.46 -9.94 -11.35
C LYS A 470 -33.35 -8.95 -11.73
N HIS A 471 -33.18 -7.89 -10.95
CA HIS A 471 -32.13 -6.90 -11.16
C HIS A 471 -30.82 -7.29 -10.47
N ASP A 472 -30.87 -7.87 -9.27
CA ASP A 472 -29.70 -8.39 -8.57
C ASP A 472 -30.04 -9.64 -7.74
N GLY A 473 -29.50 -10.79 -8.16
CA GLY A 473 -29.73 -12.09 -7.52
C GLY A 473 -29.16 -12.22 -6.11
N LYS A 474 -28.26 -11.33 -5.67
CA LYS A 474 -27.71 -11.33 -4.30
C LYS A 474 -28.66 -10.73 -3.26
N SER A 475 -29.74 -10.08 -3.70
CA SER A 475 -30.73 -9.43 -2.82
C SER A 475 -31.46 -10.40 -1.86
N LYS A 476 -31.42 -11.72 -2.14
CA LYS A 476 -32.09 -12.77 -1.36
C LYS A 476 -31.56 -12.97 0.05
N GLU A 477 -30.30 -12.67 0.28
CA GLU A 477 -29.67 -12.85 1.60
C GLU A 477 -29.91 -11.65 2.52
N VAL A 478 -30.35 -10.51 1.97
CA VAL A 478 -30.40 -9.22 2.67
C VAL A 478 -31.84 -8.78 3.00
N ILE A 479 -32.82 -9.19 2.19
CA ILE A 479 -34.21 -8.73 2.25
C ILE A 479 -35.08 -9.75 2.99
N ASP A 480 -35.71 -9.30 4.08
CA ASP A 480 -36.78 -10.03 4.76
C ASP A 480 -38.00 -9.11 4.83
N CYS A 481 -38.97 -9.26 3.92
CA CYS A 481 -40.19 -8.45 3.87
C CYS A 481 -41.46 -9.22 4.29
N SER A 482 -41.29 -10.43 4.81
CA SER A 482 -42.40 -11.37 5.10
C SER A 482 -42.51 -11.74 6.57
N THR A 483 -41.64 -11.18 7.43
CA THR A 483 -41.60 -11.53 8.85
C THR A 483 -41.75 -10.33 9.76
N VAL A 484 -42.32 -10.62 10.93
CA VAL A 484 -42.45 -9.72 12.07
C VAL A 484 -41.66 -10.32 13.22
N ASN A 485 -40.83 -9.50 13.86
CA ASN A 485 -40.05 -9.90 15.02
C ASN A 485 -40.57 -9.18 16.26
N ILE A 486 -40.87 -9.92 17.32
CA ILE A 486 -40.97 -9.35 18.67
C ILE A 486 -39.58 -9.41 19.27
N VAL A 487 -39.00 -8.25 19.51
CA VAL A 487 -37.68 -8.09 20.13
C VAL A 487 -37.82 -7.50 21.50
N GLN A 488 -37.00 -7.98 22.43
CA GLN A 488 -36.84 -7.42 23.75
C GLN A 488 -35.51 -6.69 23.84
N ILE A 489 -35.56 -5.44 24.27
CA ILE A 489 -34.39 -4.64 24.61
C ILE A 489 -34.27 -4.64 26.13
N THR A 490 -33.20 -5.25 26.63
CA THR A 490 -32.84 -5.26 28.06
C THR A 490 -31.73 -4.26 28.28
N SER A 491 -31.99 -3.23 29.07
CA SER A 491 -31.06 -2.16 29.41
C SER A 491 -30.74 -2.23 30.89
N GLN A 492 -29.46 -2.32 31.23
CA GLN A 492 -28.96 -2.26 32.60
C GLN A 492 -28.12 -1.00 32.77
N GLN A 493 -28.51 -0.12 33.69
CA GLN A 493 -27.81 1.12 33.99
C GLN A 493 -27.89 1.40 35.49
N SER A 494 -26.75 1.67 36.13
CA SER A 494 -26.67 2.00 37.57
C SER A 494 -27.42 1.01 38.48
N GLY A 495 -27.38 -0.29 38.16
CA GLY A 495 -28.05 -1.36 38.92
C GLY A 495 -29.56 -1.51 38.64
N VAL A 496 -30.16 -0.63 37.85
CA VAL A 496 -31.56 -0.74 37.42
C VAL A 496 -31.60 -1.51 36.09
N THR A 497 -32.46 -2.53 36.03
CA THR A 497 -32.73 -3.27 34.80
C THR A 497 -34.09 -2.87 34.26
N GLN A 498 -34.14 -2.40 33.02
CA GLN A 498 -35.35 -2.07 32.29
C GLN A 498 -35.47 -3.01 31.07
N VAL A 499 -36.67 -3.55 30.86
CA VAL A 499 -36.98 -4.37 29.69
C VAL A 499 -38.09 -3.70 28.90
N GLN A 500 -37.87 -3.50 27.60
CA GLN A 500 -38.87 -3.00 26.66
C GLN A 500 -39.10 -4.03 25.56
N SER A 501 -40.36 -4.23 25.18
CA SER A 501 -40.71 -5.11 24.05
C SER A 501 -41.13 -4.27 22.85
N TRP A 502 -40.59 -4.58 21.68
CA TRP A 502 -40.85 -3.87 20.44
C TRP A 502 -41.32 -4.85 19.36
N LEU A 503 -42.24 -4.39 18.52
CA LEU A 503 -42.69 -5.10 17.33
C LEU A 503 -41.95 -4.51 16.11
N LEU A 504 -41.04 -5.28 15.52
CA LEU A 504 -40.32 -4.90 14.31
C LEU A 504 -40.97 -5.54 13.10
N TYR A 505 -41.45 -4.69 12.20
CA TYR A 505 -42.06 -5.06 10.93
C TYR A 505 -41.15 -4.60 9.80
N ASN A 506 -40.60 -5.56 9.04
CA ASN A 506 -39.79 -5.25 7.88
C ASN A 506 -40.68 -5.14 6.64
N CYS A 507 -40.57 -4.02 5.91
CA CYS A 507 -41.29 -3.82 4.66
C CYS A 507 -40.52 -2.90 3.72
N PHE A 508 -40.75 -3.04 2.42
CA PHE A 508 -40.37 -2.04 1.42
C PHE A 508 -41.12 -0.72 1.66
N GLY A 509 -40.43 0.39 1.45
CA GLY A 509 -41.00 1.74 1.54
C GLY A 509 -42.21 1.92 0.61
N THR A 510 -43.18 2.71 1.05
CA THR A 510 -44.50 2.84 0.42
C THR A 510 -44.61 3.93 -0.65
N ARG A 511 -43.51 4.34 -1.28
CA ARG A 511 -43.52 5.41 -2.29
C ARG A 511 -43.58 4.90 -3.72
#